data_AF-A0A1F3C1I1-F1
#
_entry.id   AF-A0A1F3C1I1-F1
#
_cell.length_a   1.000
_cell.length_b   1.000
_cell.length_c   1.000
_cell.angle_alpha   90.00
_cell.angle_beta   90.00
_cell.angle_gamma   90.00
#
_symmetry.space_group_name_H-M   'P 1'
#
loop_
_entity.id
_entity.type
_entity.pdbx_description
1 polymer ?
#
loop_
_entity_poly.entity_id
_entity_poly.type
_entity_poly.pdbx_seq_one_letter_code
_entity_poly.pdbx_strand_id
1 'polypeptide(L)'
;MAAAASTASGELSVSIQVSLGGMGRLIAELSALPGEPACGAAPEAPATATIMGDVLACPGWDPCVPQATACPAGVVLRALCPGRSVRVRLASEDLAGHRSGAGAWAEVAALPPRAAPALTEVLADADAPEAGGEYVEVANLGTGDADLAGFELAKRTSSGGFTRCRLSLLTGGPIPPGAHALVVGAAYDGRYPLPAGTPVYGCGTTALAGGLANDRPVALALEDPLGQVVSTIGISEPAQRCPQGSLERIHPAAPDAASNFACPGTRTPGVCNRSTAAEECPRRPW
;
A
#
# COMPACT_ATOMS: atom_id res chain seq x y z
N MET A 1 8.30 -18.71 -34.97
CA MET A 1 7.32 -19.27 -34.01
C MET A 1 6.92 -18.11 -33.11
N ALA A 2 5.66 -17.69 -33.10
CA ALA A 2 5.20 -16.61 -32.24
C ALA A 2 5.07 -17.16 -30.81
N ALA A 3 5.93 -16.72 -29.90
CA ALA A 3 5.75 -17.04 -28.48
C ALA A 3 4.51 -16.30 -27.98
N ALA A 4 3.55 -17.03 -27.42
CA ALA A 4 2.47 -16.40 -26.67
C ALA A 4 3.10 -15.75 -25.43
N ALA A 5 3.02 -14.44 -25.34
CA ALA A 5 3.36 -13.70 -24.14
C ALA A 5 2.07 -13.36 -23.40
N SER A 6 2.01 -13.62 -22.10
CA SER A 6 0.97 -13.07 -21.24
C SER A 6 1.56 -12.01 -20.33
N THR A 7 0.79 -10.95 -20.11
CA THR A 7 1.14 -9.85 -19.23
C THR A 7 0.08 -9.72 -18.15
N ALA A 8 0.51 -9.60 -16.90
CA ALA A 8 -0.37 -9.30 -15.77
C ALA A 8 0.16 -8.02 -15.11
N SER A 9 -0.62 -6.93 -15.18
CA SER A 9 -0.26 -5.66 -14.54
C SER A 9 -0.71 -5.66 -13.08
N GLY A 10 0.23 -5.37 -12.20
CA GLY A 10 -0.02 -4.86 -10.86
C GLY A 10 0.11 -3.33 -10.81
N GLU A 11 -0.11 -2.77 -9.63
CA GLU A 11 -0.02 -1.33 -9.41
C GLU A 11 1.40 -0.79 -9.53
N LEU A 12 2.41 -1.59 -9.16
CA LEU A 12 3.83 -1.26 -9.24
C LEU A 12 4.65 -2.31 -10.00
N SER A 13 3.99 -3.23 -10.68
CA SER A 13 4.67 -4.35 -11.33
C SER A 13 3.99 -4.79 -12.61
N VAL A 14 4.76 -5.42 -13.49
CA VAL A 14 4.23 -6.15 -14.64
C VAL A 14 4.93 -7.50 -14.68
N SER A 15 4.15 -8.56 -14.61
CA SER A 15 4.63 -9.93 -14.79
C SER A 15 4.48 -10.33 -16.24
N ILE A 16 5.58 -10.74 -16.87
CA ILE A 16 5.61 -11.20 -18.26
C ILE A 16 6.00 -12.67 -18.25
N GLN A 17 5.20 -13.52 -18.89
CA GLN A 17 5.46 -14.96 -19.04
C GLN A 17 5.54 -15.31 -20.53
N VAL A 18 6.52 -16.14 -20.88
CA VAL A 18 6.73 -16.66 -22.24
C VAL A 18 7.11 -18.14 -22.20
N SER A 19 7.11 -18.78 -23.37
CA SER A 19 7.70 -20.12 -23.54
C SER A 19 8.97 -20.05 -24.37
N LEU A 20 10.07 -20.58 -23.83
CA LEU A 20 11.38 -20.69 -24.48
C LEU A 20 11.53 -22.06 -25.15
N GLY A 21 12.31 -22.15 -26.22
CA GLY A 21 12.62 -23.42 -26.90
C GLY A 21 13.68 -24.27 -26.21
N GLY A 22 13.84 -24.14 -24.89
CA GLY A 22 14.87 -24.79 -24.08
C GLY A 22 14.99 -24.15 -22.70
N MET A 23 15.82 -24.72 -21.83
CA MET A 23 16.07 -24.15 -20.49
C MET A 23 16.89 -22.86 -20.57
N GLY A 24 16.51 -21.89 -19.75
CA GLY A 24 17.16 -20.59 -19.70
C GLY A 24 16.37 -19.63 -18.83
N ARG A 25 16.69 -18.34 -18.96
CA ARG A 25 15.94 -17.26 -18.30
C ARG A 25 15.52 -16.21 -19.30
N LEU A 26 14.44 -15.52 -18.94
CA LEU A 26 13.97 -14.33 -19.63
C LEU A 26 14.74 -13.11 -19.12
N ILE A 27 15.15 -12.24 -20.02
CA ILE A 27 15.74 -10.93 -19.72
C ILE A 27 14.78 -9.88 -20.27
N ALA A 28 14.45 -8.88 -19.46
CA ALA A 28 13.73 -7.70 -19.91
C ALA A 28 14.66 -6.49 -19.90
N GLU A 29 14.66 -5.75 -21.00
CA GLU A 29 15.20 -4.41 -21.05
C GLU A 29 14.05 -3.41 -20.94
N LEU A 30 14.21 -2.45 -20.04
CA LEU A 30 13.18 -1.48 -19.63
C LEU A 30 13.67 -0.05 -19.89
N SER A 31 12.81 0.80 -20.42
CA SER A 31 13.10 2.22 -20.68
C SER A 31 11.83 3.05 -20.52
N ALA A 32 11.95 4.31 -20.08
CA ALA A 32 10.84 5.25 -20.19
C ALA A 32 10.43 5.45 -21.66
N LEU A 33 9.24 6.00 -21.88
CA LEU A 33 8.85 6.47 -23.21
C LEU A 33 9.74 7.66 -23.61
N PRO A 34 10.05 7.84 -24.91
CA PRO A 34 10.83 9.00 -25.36
C PRO A 34 10.18 10.32 -24.96
N GLY A 35 10.93 11.18 -24.27
CA GLY A 35 10.43 12.48 -23.78
C GLY A 35 9.71 12.43 -22.43
N GLU A 36 9.49 11.24 -21.86
CA GLU A 36 9.01 11.09 -20.48
C GLU A 36 10.20 10.95 -19.52
N PRO A 37 10.09 11.49 -18.29
CA PRO A 37 11.15 11.34 -17.28
C PRO A 37 11.33 9.88 -16.86
N ALA A 38 12.46 9.60 -16.20
CA ALA A 38 12.68 8.33 -15.53
C ALA A 38 11.52 7.99 -14.56
N CYS A 39 11.20 6.71 -14.47
CA CYS A 39 10.05 6.23 -13.72
C CYS A 39 10.39 4.93 -13.00
N GLY A 40 10.70 5.05 -11.71
CA GLY A 40 11.11 3.92 -10.87
C GLY A 40 12.27 3.14 -11.49
N ALA A 41 12.06 1.86 -11.83
CA ALA A 41 13.09 1.03 -12.47
C ALA A 41 13.37 1.40 -13.94
N ALA A 42 12.52 2.20 -14.60
CA ALA A 42 12.68 2.61 -15.99
C ALA A 42 13.49 3.91 -16.10
N PRO A 43 14.74 3.88 -16.56
CA PRO A 43 15.52 5.10 -16.73
C PRO A 43 15.01 5.94 -17.91
N GLU A 44 15.37 7.23 -17.94
CA GLU A 44 15.02 8.15 -19.02
C GLU A 44 15.60 7.65 -20.36
N ALA A 45 14.79 7.69 -21.41
CA ALA A 45 15.25 7.29 -22.74
C ALA A 45 16.41 8.19 -23.22
N PRO A 46 17.44 7.64 -23.89
CA PRO A 46 17.50 6.28 -24.46
C PRO A 46 18.10 5.23 -23.52
N ALA A 47 18.35 5.55 -22.24
CA ALA A 47 18.91 4.58 -21.31
C ALA A 47 17.96 3.40 -21.09
N THR A 48 18.55 2.25 -20.74
CA THR A 48 17.82 1.01 -20.49
C THR A 48 18.29 0.37 -19.19
N ALA A 49 17.37 -0.09 -18.36
CA ALA A 49 17.65 -1.00 -17.26
C ALA A 49 17.46 -2.44 -17.72
N THR A 50 18.27 -3.37 -17.19
CA THR A 50 18.12 -4.80 -17.45
C THR A 50 17.60 -5.51 -16.21
N ILE A 51 16.53 -6.27 -16.36
CA ILE A 51 15.90 -7.07 -15.31
C ILE A 51 15.99 -8.53 -15.73
N MET A 52 16.54 -9.36 -14.84
CA MET A 52 16.71 -10.79 -15.09
C MET A 52 15.59 -11.56 -14.39
N GLY A 53 14.93 -12.43 -15.15
CA GLY A 53 14.04 -13.44 -14.60
C GLY A 53 14.80 -14.62 -14.00
N ASP A 54 14.06 -15.47 -13.30
CA ASP A 54 14.58 -16.71 -12.75
C ASP A 54 14.76 -17.77 -13.84
N VAL A 55 15.69 -18.70 -13.61
CA VAL A 55 15.76 -19.94 -14.39
C VAL A 55 14.73 -20.89 -13.80
N LEU A 56 13.68 -21.20 -14.56
CA LEU A 56 12.66 -22.15 -14.15
C LEU A 56 13.00 -23.55 -14.66
N ALA A 57 12.71 -24.57 -13.85
CA ALA A 57 12.78 -25.95 -14.28
C ALA A 57 11.83 -26.17 -15.45
N CYS A 58 12.29 -26.85 -16.50
CA CYS A 58 11.46 -27.17 -17.65
C CYS A 58 10.83 -28.55 -17.47
N PRO A 59 9.50 -28.64 -17.21
CA PRO A 59 8.87 -29.92 -16.96
C PRO A 59 9.01 -30.86 -18.16
N GLY A 60 9.52 -32.06 -17.92
CA GLY A 60 9.72 -33.06 -18.99
C GLY A 60 10.89 -32.79 -19.92
N TRP A 61 11.78 -31.84 -19.60
CA TRP A 61 13.02 -31.67 -20.36
C TRP A 61 13.98 -32.83 -20.09
N ASP A 62 14.37 -33.51 -21.16
CA ASP A 62 15.42 -34.52 -21.16
C ASP A 62 16.57 -34.03 -22.06
N PRO A 63 17.78 -33.80 -21.53
CA PRO A 63 18.92 -33.36 -22.34
C PRO A 63 19.27 -34.33 -23.46
N CYS A 64 18.88 -35.60 -23.33
CA CYS A 64 19.20 -36.66 -24.27
C CYS A 64 18.18 -36.79 -25.40
N VAL A 65 17.05 -36.07 -25.35
CA VAL A 65 16.00 -36.13 -26.37
C VAL A 65 15.97 -34.80 -27.15
N PRO A 66 16.25 -34.81 -28.46
CA PRO A 66 16.32 -33.59 -29.29
C PRO A 66 14.93 -33.02 -29.65
N GLN A 67 13.95 -33.09 -28.75
CA GLN A 67 12.65 -32.47 -28.94
C GLN A 67 12.66 -31.03 -28.44
N ALA A 68 12.02 -30.14 -29.20
CA ALA A 68 11.82 -28.76 -28.80
C ALA A 68 10.80 -28.71 -27.67
N THR A 69 11.27 -28.76 -26.42
CA THR A 69 10.43 -28.59 -25.25
C THR A 69 10.18 -27.10 -25.02
N ALA A 70 8.91 -26.72 -24.95
CA ALA A 70 8.50 -25.37 -24.56
C ALA A 70 8.66 -25.23 -23.04
N CYS A 71 9.65 -24.45 -22.61
CA CYS A 71 9.96 -24.23 -21.20
C CYS A 71 9.38 -22.89 -20.73
N PRO A 72 8.59 -22.85 -19.63
CA PRO A 72 8.07 -21.59 -19.12
C PRO A 72 9.22 -20.72 -18.61
N ALA A 73 9.19 -19.43 -18.94
CA ALA A 73 10.10 -18.43 -18.39
C ALA A 73 9.34 -17.15 -18.09
N GLY A 74 9.73 -16.45 -17.03
CA GLY A 74 9.07 -15.25 -16.59
C GLY A 74 10.03 -14.20 -16.09
N VAL A 75 9.61 -12.94 -16.19
CA VAL A 75 10.30 -11.80 -15.58
C VAL A 75 9.25 -10.90 -14.94
N VAL A 76 9.55 -10.41 -13.74
CA VAL A 76 8.69 -9.47 -13.01
C VAL A 76 9.39 -8.13 -12.99
N LEU A 77 8.83 -7.17 -13.70
CA LEU A 77 9.23 -5.77 -13.63
C LEU A 77 8.62 -5.20 -12.36
N ARG A 78 9.44 -4.65 -11.46
CA ARG A 78 9.00 -4.09 -10.17
C ARG A 78 9.35 -2.61 -10.10
N ALA A 79 8.73 -1.91 -9.16
CA ALA A 79 8.94 -0.47 -8.95
C ALA A 79 8.70 0.32 -10.24
N LEU A 80 7.61 0.01 -10.95
CA LEU A 80 7.10 0.88 -12.01
C LEU A 80 6.27 1.99 -11.36
N CYS A 81 6.27 3.21 -11.92
CA CYS A 81 5.36 4.23 -11.40
C CYS A 81 3.91 3.85 -11.74
N PRO A 82 2.99 4.04 -10.80
CA PRO A 82 1.57 3.81 -11.05
C PRO A 82 1.05 4.64 -12.23
N GLY A 83 0.19 4.03 -13.04
CA GLY A 83 -0.50 4.67 -14.16
C GLY A 83 0.41 5.14 -15.30
N ARG A 84 1.70 4.80 -15.27
CA ARG A 84 2.65 5.16 -16.33
C ARG A 84 2.88 3.99 -17.28
N SER A 85 3.05 4.33 -18.55
CA SER A 85 3.53 3.43 -19.58
C SER A 85 5.06 3.46 -19.67
N VAL A 86 5.65 2.29 -19.92
CA VAL A 86 7.08 2.10 -20.15
C VAL A 86 7.28 1.22 -21.36
N ARG A 87 8.47 1.28 -21.97
CA ARG A 87 8.86 0.38 -23.04
C ARG A 87 9.63 -0.80 -22.47
N VAL A 88 9.28 -1.99 -22.93
CA VAL A 88 9.95 -3.25 -22.62
C VAL A 88 10.29 -3.98 -23.89
N ARG A 89 11.48 -4.57 -23.96
CA ARG A 89 11.78 -5.62 -24.94
C ARG A 89 12.42 -6.81 -24.24
N LEU A 90 12.20 -7.98 -24.81
CA LEU A 90 12.61 -9.24 -24.20
C LEU A 90 13.79 -9.83 -24.97
N ALA A 91 14.70 -10.42 -24.22
CA ALA A 91 15.75 -11.31 -24.70
C ALA A 91 15.73 -12.59 -23.85
N SER A 92 16.43 -13.62 -24.28
CA SER A 92 16.59 -14.86 -23.54
C SER A 92 18.07 -15.18 -23.39
N GLU A 93 18.43 -15.82 -22.28
CA GLU A 93 19.77 -16.34 -22.05
C GLU A 93 19.66 -17.84 -21.74
N ASP A 94 20.44 -18.65 -22.45
CA ASP A 94 20.53 -20.09 -22.19
C ASP A 94 21.43 -20.38 -20.96
N LEU A 95 21.53 -21.65 -20.56
CA LEU A 95 22.38 -22.05 -19.42
C LEU A 95 23.88 -21.93 -19.67
N ALA A 96 24.30 -21.75 -20.94
CA ALA A 96 25.67 -21.49 -21.31
C ALA A 96 25.99 -19.99 -21.37
N GLY A 97 25.02 -19.12 -21.09
CA GLY A 97 25.17 -17.66 -21.11
C GLY A 97 25.04 -17.04 -22.50
N HIS A 98 24.63 -17.79 -23.53
CA HIS A 98 24.37 -17.21 -24.84
C HIS A 98 23.05 -16.44 -24.82
N ARG A 99 23.09 -15.22 -25.35
CA ARG A 99 21.93 -14.33 -25.41
C ARG A 99 21.34 -14.30 -26.81
N SER A 100 20.02 -14.36 -26.88
CA SER A 100 19.31 -13.97 -28.09
C SER A 100 19.36 -12.46 -28.29
N GLY A 101 19.17 -12.00 -29.53
CA GLY A 101 18.95 -10.58 -29.79
C GLY A 101 17.66 -10.13 -29.12
N ALA A 102 17.67 -8.93 -28.54
CA ALA A 102 16.47 -8.34 -27.95
C ALA A 102 15.40 -8.14 -29.04
N GLY A 103 14.15 -8.46 -28.68
CA GLY A 103 13.00 -8.29 -29.56
C GLY A 103 12.64 -6.83 -29.83
N ALA A 104 11.49 -6.62 -30.47
CA ALA A 104 10.92 -5.29 -30.64
C ALA A 104 10.50 -4.71 -29.28
N TRP A 105 10.54 -3.38 -29.18
CA TRP A 105 9.94 -2.67 -28.04
C TRP A 105 8.42 -2.84 -28.06
N ALA A 106 7.87 -3.20 -26.91
CA ALA A 106 6.45 -3.19 -26.60
C ALA A 106 6.19 -2.18 -25.48
N GLU A 107 5.01 -1.57 -25.47
CA GLU A 107 4.57 -0.71 -24.37
C GLU A 107 3.80 -1.55 -23.34
N VAL A 108 4.11 -1.35 -22.06
CA VAL A 108 3.37 -1.92 -20.95
C VAL A 108 3.05 -0.83 -19.95
N ALA A 109 1.89 -0.92 -19.29
CA ALA A 109 1.46 0.05 -18.29
C ALA A 109 1.21 -0.62 -16.94
N ALA A 110 1.64 0.06 -15.88
CA ALA A 110 1.22 -0.25 -14.52
C ALA A 110 -0.23 0.24 -14.31
N LEU A 111 -0.95 -0.37 -13.36
CA LEU A 111 -2.31 0.08 -13.04
C LEU A 111 -2.28 1.53 -12.52
N PRO A 112 -3.36 2.31 -12.74
CA PRO A 112 -3.47 3.66 -12.18
C PRO A 112 -3.24 3.69 -10.67
N PRO A 113 -2.69 4.79 -10.13
CA PRO A 113 -2.49 4.94 -8.69
C PRO A 113 -3.81 4.79 -7.95
N ARG A 114 -3.81 3.97 -6.89
CA ARG A 114 -4.99 3.74 -6.04
C ARG A 114 -4.65 4.10 -4.59
N ALA A 115 -5.55 4.85 -3.94
CA ALA A 115 -5.49 5.06 -2.51
C ALA A 115 -5.86 3.78 -1.75
N ALA A 116 -5.17 3.48 -0.65
CA ALA A 116 -5.54 2.39 0.26
C ALA A 116 -5.43 2.88 1.72
N PRO A 117 -6.38 3.71 2.19
CA PRO A 117 -6.36 4.21 3.55
C PRO A 117 -6.62 3.07 4.55
N ALA A 118 -5.79 2.98 5.58
CA ALA A 118 -5.87 1.99 6.63
C ALA A 118 -5.78 2.64 8.01
N LEU A 119 -6.64 2.23 8.94
CA LEU A 119 -6.57 2.65 10.34
C LEU A 119 -5.38 1.97 11.04
N THR A 120 -4.43 2.77 11.55
CA THR A 120 -3.15 2.27 12.10
C THR A 120 -2.98 2.51 13.59
N GLU A 121 -3.57 3.57 14.14
CA GLU A 121 -3.40 3.94 15.54
C GLU A 121 -4.68 4.61 16.07
N VAL A 122 -5.03 4.35 17.33
CA VAL A 122 -6.17 4.99 18.01
C VAL A 122 -5.78 5.41 19.41
N LEU A 123 -5.90 6.69 19.73
CA LEU A 123 -5.82 7.18 21.10
C LEU A 123 -7.22 7.54 21.59
N ALA A 124 -7.81 6.67 22.39
CA ALA A 124 -9.09 6.91 23.06
C ALA A 124 -8.89 7.60 24.42
N ASP A 125 -8.02 7.06 25.27
CA ASP A 125 -7.77 7.57 26.62
C ASP A 125 -6.71 8.68 26.60
N ALA A 126 -7.09 9.84 26.06
CA ALA A 126 -6.22 11.00 25.92
C ALA A 126 -6.16 11.83 27.22
N ASP A 127 -5.02 12.51 27.43
CA ASP A 127 -4.84 13.35 28.62
C ASP A 127 -5.86 14.50 28.64
N ALA A 128 -6.21 15.00 29.83
CA ALA A 128 -7.18 16.08 29.95
C ALA A 128 -6.71 17.40 29.28
N PRO A 129 -7.60 18.13 28.56
CA PRO A 129 -8.96 17.74 28.22
C PRO A 129 -8.97 16.63 27.15
N GLU A 130 -9.68 15.54 27.45
CA GLU A 130 -9.72 14.33 26.62
C GLU A 130 -10.24 14.61 25.22
N ALA A 131 -11.34 15.37 25.10
CA ALA A 131 -11.97 15.73 23.83
C ALA A 131 -11.02 16.42 22.83
N GLY A 132 -9.96 17.07 23.31
CA GLY A 132 -8.95 17.71 22.48
C GLY A 132 -7.74 16.84 22.13
N GLY A 133 -7.61 15.67 22.76
CA GLY A 133 -6.48 14.76 22.56
C GLY A 133 -6.84 13.44 21.87
N GLU A 134 -8.11 13.06 21.76
CA GLU A 134 -8.48 11.85 21.02
C GLU A 134 -8.12 11.94 19.53
N TYR A 135 -7.56 10.86 18.98
CA TYR A 135 -7.32 10.76 17.54
C TYR A 135 -7.43 9.33 17.03
N VAL A 136 -7.66 9.23 15.72
CA VAL A 136 -7.48 8.03 14.92
C VAL A 136 -6.48 8.36 13.82
N GLU A 137 -5.45 7.55 13.67
CA GLU A 137 -4.48 7.68 12.61
C GLU A 137 -4.88 6.83 11.39
N VAL A 138 -4.68 7.41 10.22
CA VAL A 138 -4.87 6.72 8.94
C VAL A 138 -3.57 6.78 8.15
N ALA A 139 -3.05 5.61 7.78
CA ALA A 139 -1.96 5.49 6.83
C ALA A 139 -2.51 5.27 5.42
N ASN A 140 -1.83 5.80 4.40
CA ASN A 140 -2.10 5.43 3.01
C ASN A 140 -1.12 4.36 2.54
N LEU A 141 -1.61 3.12 2.43
CA LEU A 141 -0.86 1.96 1.97
C LEU A 141 -0.82 1.83 0.43
N GLY A 142 -1.59 2.68 -0.25
CA GLY A 142 -1.74 2.66 -1.69
C GLY A 142 -0.64 3.44 -2.40
N THR A 143 -0.77 3.54 -3.72
CA THR A 143 0.17 4.29 -4.55
C THR A 143 -0.41 5.58 -5.12
N GLY A 144 -1.69 5.84 -4.88
CA GLY A 144 -2.33 7.13 -5.13
C GLY A 144 -2.53 7.93 -3.86
N ASP A 145 -2.61 9.25 -3.99
CA ASP A 145 -2.98 10.15 -2.90
C ASP A 145 -4.37 9.78 -2.35
N ALA A 146 -4.50 9.68 -1.02
CA ALA A 146 -5.77 9.41 -0.35
C ALA A 146 -6.37 10.70 0.21
N ASP A 147 -7.39 11.24 -0.45
CA ASP A 147 -8.22 12.31 0.12
C ASP A 147 -9.36 11.70 0.93
N LEU A 148 -9.38 11.97 2.24
CA LEU A 148 -10.42 11.45 3.13
C LEU A 148 -11.63 12.40 3.23
N ALA A 149 -11.63 13.54 2.54
CA ALA A 149 -12.79 14.44 2.57
C ALA A 149 -14.05 13.72 2.05
N GLY A 150 -15.11 13.74 2.84
CA GLY A 150 -16.37 13.06 2.51
C GLY A 150 -16.45 11.59 2.91
N PHE A 151 -15.35 10.95 3.33
CA PHE A 151 -15.39 9.65 4.00
C PHE A 151 -16.16 9.77 5.32
N GLU A 152 -16.58 8.64 5.88
CA GLU A 152 -17.19 8.59 7.21
C GLU A 152 -16.36 7.74 8.17
N LEU A 153 -16.19 8.21 9.40
CA LEU A 153 -15.68 7.38 10.50
C LEU A 153 -16.87 6.91 11.33
N ALA A 154 -17.13 5.61 11.31
CA ALA A 154 -18.15 4.95 12.10
C ALA A 154 -17.54 4.39 13.39
N LYS A 155 -18.21 4.63 14.52
CA LYS A 155 -17.79 4.16 15.85
C LYS A 155 -18.93 3.41 16.53
N ARG A 156 -18.62 2.26 17.13
CA ARG A 156 -19.59 1.50 17.92
C ARG A 156 -19.94 2.19 19.24
N THR A 157 -21.22 2.36 19.52
CA THR A 157 -21.74 2.93 20.77
C THR A 157 -21.83 1.88 21.88
N SER A 158 -22.12 2.33 23.11
CA SER A 158 -22.36 1.43 24.25
C SER A 158 -23.61 0.55 24.07
N SER A 159 -24.59 1.00 23.28
CA SER A 159 -25.76 0.21 22.89
C SER A 159 -25.48 -0.81 21.78
N GLY A 160 -24.26 -0.86 21.25
CA GLY A 160 -23.86 -1.76 20.15
C GLY A 160 -24.19 -1.25 18.75
N GLY A 161 -24.89 -0.10 18.63
CA GLY A 161 -25.11 0.58 17.35
C GLY A 161 -23.88 1.34 16.86
N PHE A 162 -24.01 2.06 15.74
CA PHE A 162 -22.94 2.88 15.19
C PHE A 162 -23.34 4.35 15.08
N THR A 163 -22.44 5.23 15.52
CA THR A 163 -22.48 6.67 15.21
C THR A 163 -21.47 6.96 14.11
N ARG A 164 -21.80 7.90 13.21
CA ARG A 164 -20.93 8.31 12.11
C ARG A 164 -20.66 9.79 12.15
N CYS A 165 -19.49 10.17 11.65
CA CYS A 165 -19.15 11.55 11.33
C CYS A 165 -18.56 11.58 9.93
N ARG A 166 -18.91 12.61 9.15
CA ARG A 166 -18.25 12.86 7.88
C ARG A 166 -16.94 13.59 8.12
N LEU A 167 -15.90 13.14 7.43
CA LEU A 167 -14.56 13.71 7.50
C LEU A 167 -14.47 14.97 6.63
N SER A 168 -13.79 15.98 7.16
CA SER A 168 -13.50 17.23 6.46
C SER A 168 -12.03 17.62 6.68
N LEU A 169 -11.35 18.09 5.64
CA LEU A 169 -9.96 18.50 5.75
C LEU A 169 -9.87 19.78 6.60
N LEU A 170 -9.09 19.76 7.68
CA LEU A 170 -8.79 20.93 8.50
C LEU A 170 -7.51 21.62 8.02
N THR A 171 -6.44 20.83 7.86
CA THR A 171 -5.12 21.31 7.44
C THR A 171 -4.39 20.27 6.59
N GLY A 172 -3.47 20.74 5.75
CA GLY A 172 -2.69 19.88 4.86
C GLY A 172 -3.36 19.64 3.51
N GLY A 173 -3.40 18.38 3.07
CA GLY A 173 -3.98 17.95 1.79
C GLY A 173 -4.28 16.44 1.79
N PRO A 174 -4.41 15.81 0.62
CA PRO A 174 -4.49 14.36 0.52
C PRO A 174 -3.28 13.69 1.20
N ILE A 175 -3.45 12.46 1.70
CA ILE A 175 -2.39 11.66 2.29
C ILE A 175 -1.54 11.04 1.17
N PRO A 176 -0.27 11.43 1.00
CA PRO A 176 0.56 10.83 -0.03
C PRO A 176 0.76 9.32 0.20
N PRO A 177 1.14 8.55 -0.84
CA PRO A 177 1.58 7.17 -0.70
C PRO A 177 2.63 7.02 0.40
N GLY A 178 2.41 6.10 1.34
CA GLY A 178 3.32 5.88 2.45
C GLY A 178 3.24 6.91 3.58
N ALA A 179 2.33 7.89 3.53
CA ALA A 179 2.18 8.89 4.57
C ALA A 179 1.02 8.58 5.52
N HIS A 180 0.90 9.41 6.56
CA HIS A 180 -0.10 9.29 7.61
C HIS A 180 -0.90 10.60 7.73
N ALA A 181 -2.11 10.50 8.25
CA ALA A 181 -2.93 11.63 8.68
C ALA A 181 -3.61 11.33 10.01
N LEU A 182 -4.03 12.39 10.69
CA LEU A 182 -4.86 12.29 11.88
C LEU A 182 -6.32 12.61 11.55
N VAL A 183 -7.22 11.85 12.17
CA VAL A 183 -8.65 12.17 12.27
C VAL A 183 -8.94 12.53 13.72
N VAL A 184 -9.50 13.72 13.93
CA VAL A 184 -9.68 14.33 15.26
C VAL A 184 -11.09 14.92 15.42
N GLY A 185 -11.49 15.18 16.67
CA GLY A 185 -12.69 15.98 16.96
C GLY A 185 -12.48 17.47 16.68
N ALA A 186 -13.57 18.25 16.60
CA ALA A 186 -13.47 19.70 16.46
C ALA A 186 -12.85 20.42 17.67
N ALA A 187 -12.80 19.76 18.83
CA ALA A 187 -12.12 20.26 20.03
C ALA A 187 -10.60 20.00 20.03
N TYR A 188 -10.04 19.44 18.95
CA TYR A 188 -8.61 19.19 18.82
C TYR A 188 -7.79 20.46 19.06
N ASP A 189 -6.80 20.37 19.93
CA ASP A 189 -6.02 21.52 20.39
C ASP A 189 -4.60 21.60 19.83
N GLY A 190 -4.24 20.70 18.90
CA GLY A 190 -2.93 20.70 18.27
C GLY A 190 -1.78 20.28 19.19
N ARG A 191 -2.05 19.64 20.34
CA ARG A 191 -1.00 19.28 21.32
C ARG A 191 0.06 18.29 20.84
N TYR A 192 -0.21 17.56 19.75
CA TYR A 192 0.70 16.56 19.24
C TYR A 192 1.69 17.17 18.25
N PRO A 193 3.00 16.92 18.40
CA PRO A 193 3.99 17.35 17.42
C PRO A 193 3.84 16.49 16.16
N LEU A 194 3.23 17.06 15.11
CA LEU A 194 3.07 16.38 13.82
C LEU A 194 4.23 16.74 12.88
N PRO A 195 4.69 15.81 12.02
CA PRO A 195 5.55 16.16 10.90
C PRO A 195 4.92 17.27 10.03
N ALA A 196 5.77 18.10 9.44
CA ALA A 196 5.29 19.17 8.56
C ALA A 196 4.54 18.58 7.37
N GLY A 197 3.31 19.07 7.13
CA GLY A 197 2.46 18.63 6.04
C GLY A 197 1.60 17.39 6.35
N THR A 198 1.67 16.81 7.54
CA THR A 198 0.73 15.76 7.98
C THR A 198 -0.71 16.28 7.90
N PRO A 199 -1.58 15.67 7.08
CA PRO A 199 -2.97 16.09 7.00
C PRO A 199 -3.72 15.85 8.29
N VAL A 200 -4.66 16.75 8.61
CA VAL A 200 -5.58 16.59 9.73
C VAL A 200 -7.01 16.71 9.23
N TYR A 201 -7.82 15.71 9.51
CA TYR A 201 -9.24 15.66 9.17
C TYR A 201 -10.10 15.78 10.44
N GLY A 202 -11.13 16.60 10.38
CA GLY A 202 -12.10 16.79 11.45
C GLY A 202 -13.28 15.83 11.32
N CYS A 203 -13.75 15.31 12.44
CA CYS A 203 -14.88 14.40 12.59
C CYS A 203 -15.77 14.82 13.78
N GLY A 204 -16.96 15.32 13.48
CA GLY A 204 -17.92 15.78 14.49
C GLY A 204 -17.68 17.21 14.96
N THR A 205 -18.49 17.68 15.92
CA THR A 205 -18.52 19.09 16.36
C THR A 205 -17.89 19.35 17.73
N THR A 206 -17.50 18.29 18.45
CA THR A 206 -16.84 18.38 19.76
C THR A 206 -15.70 17.37 19.85
N ALA A 207 -15.86 16.28 20.58
CA ALA A 207 -14.93 15.16 20.63
C ALA A 207 -15.04 14.28 19.38
N LEU A 208 -14.03 13.44 19.13
CA LEU A 208 -13.95 12.60 17.94
C LEU A 208 -15.16 11.65 17.88
N ALA A 209 -16.04 11.85 16.90
CA ALA A 209 -17.31 11.12 16.81
C ALA A 209 -18.12 11.14 18.13
N GLY A 210 -18.06 12.24 18.88
CA GLY A 210 -18.71 12.38 20.20
C GLY A 210 -18.00 11.66 21.35
N GLY A 211 -16.69 11.39 21.23
CA GLY A 211 -15.85 10.76 22.25
C GLY A 211 -15.57 9.29 21.95
N LEU A 212 -14.31 8.88 21.87
CA LEU A 212 -13.96 7.46 21.81
C LEU A 212 -14.27 6.77 23.15
N ALA A 213 -14.43 5.45 23.09
CA ALA A 213 -14.85 4.72 24.28
C ALA A 213 -13.63 4.35 25.13
N ASN A 214 -13.53 4.95 26.32
CA ASN A 214 -12.44 4.64 27.25
C ASN A 214 -12.73 3.47 28.16
N ASP A 215 -13.95 2.95 28.21
CA ASP A 215 -14.37 1.88 29.13
C ASP A 215 -14.42 0.50 28.48
N ARG A 216 -14.33 0.41 27.15
CA ARG A 216 -14.49 -0.82 26.35
C ARG A 216 -13.54 -0.84 25.15
N PRO A 217 -13.33 -2.02 24.51
CA PRO A 217 -12.64 -2.12 23.23
C PRO A 217 -13.11 -1.07 22.21
N VAL A 218 -12.14 -0.48 21.51
CA VAL A 218 -12.40 0.39 20.36
C VAL A 218 -12.96 -0.46 19.22
N ALA A 219 -13.98 0.04 18.53
CA ALA A 219 -14.57 -0.58 17.35
C ALA A 219 -14.93 0.50 16.34
N LEU A 220 -14.10 0.63 15.30
CA LEU A 220 -14.14 1.68 14.29
C LEU A 220 -14.20 1.08 12.88
N ALA A 221 -14.89 1.77 11.99
CA ALA A 221 -14.83 1.53 10.55
C ALA A 221 -14.61 2.86 9.82
N LEU A 222 -13.69 2.87 8.87
CA LEU A 222 -13.54 3.92 7.88
C LEU A 222 -14.36 3.51 6.65
N GLU A 223 -15.33 4.34 6.29
CA GLU A 223 -16.25 4.12 5.18
C GLU A 223 -15.97 5.17 4.09
N ASP A 224 -15.92 4.74 2.83
CA ASP A 224 -15.78 5.65 1.69
C ASP A 224 -17.07 6.46 1.44
N PRO A 225 -17.09 7.45 0.52
CA PRO A 225 -18.29 8.24 0.24
C PRO A 225 -19.48 7.44 -0.32
N LEU A 226 -19.26 6.18 -0.74
CA LEU A 226 -20.30 5.26 -1.19
C LEU A 226 -20.79 4.33 -0.06
N GLY A 227 -20.25 4.48 1.16
CA GLY A 227 -20.57 3.67 2.34
C GLY A 227 -19.85 2.32 2.36
N GLN A 228 -18.83 2.11 1.54
CA GLN A 228 -18.04 0.88 1.56
C GLN A 228 -16.99 0.95 2.67
N VAL A 229 -16.91 -0.08 3.50
CA VAL A 229 -15.87 -0.19 4.54
C VAL A 229 -14.52 -0.43 3.87
N VAL A 230 -13.59 0.50 4.05
CA VAL A 230 -12.22 0.41 3.49
C VAL A 230 -11.20 -0.07 4.54
N SER A 231 -11.46 0.19 5.82
CA SER A 231 -10.61 -0.26 6.93
C SER A 231 -11.42 -0.32 8.21
N THR A 232 -11.06 -1.21 9.12
CA THR A 232 -11.69 -1.34 10.44
C THR A 232 -10.63 -1.42 11.52
N ILE A 233 -10.99 -1.20 12.78
CA ILE A 233 -10.25 -1.61 13.97
C ILE A 233 -11.27 -2.18 14.95
N GLY A 234 -11.04 -3.38 15.45
CA GLY A 234 -11.84 -3.95 16.53
C GLY A 234 -13.28 -4.35 16.16
N ILE A 235 -13.62 -4.39 14.86
CA ILE A 235 -14.99 -4.70 14.39
C ILE A 235 -15.20 -6.21 14.29
N SER A 236 -14.26 -6.91 13.65
CA SER A 236 -14.33 -8.37 13.44
C SER A 236 -13.97 -9.13 14.71
N GLU A 237 -12.96 -8.65 15.43
CA GLU A 237 -12.52 -9.18 16.72
C GLU A 237 -12.24 -8.00 17.65
N PRO A 238 -12.67 -8.02 18.93
CA PRO A 238 -12.43 -6.90 19.84
C PRO A 238 -10.94 -6.60 20.02
N ALA A 239 -10.53 -5.35 19.78
CA ALA A 239 -9.18 -4.92 20.08
C ALA A 239 -9.00 -4.68 21.59
N GLN A 240 -7.81 -4.94 22.12
CA GLN A 240 -7.52 -4.64 23.53
C GLN A 240 -7.63 -3.14 23.82
N ARG A 241 -7.87 -2.78 25.09
CA ARG A 241 -7.83 -1.39 25.55
C ARG A 241 -6.40 -0.99 25.90
N CYS A 242 -6.04 0.26 25.65
CA CYS A 242 -4.74 0.83 25.99
C CYS A 242 -4.88 2.07 26.90
N PRO A 243 -5.00 1.91 28.24
CA PRO A 243 -5.21 3.05 29.15
C PRO A 243 -4.01 4.01 29.29
N GLN A 244 -2.83 3.59 28.85
CA GLN A 244 -1.58 4.35 29.02
C GLN A 244 -0.96 4.76 27.68
N GLY A 245 -1.74 4.81 26.61
CA GLY A 245 -1.22 5.12 25.28
C GLY A 245 -2.24 4.88 24.18
N SER A 246 -1.76 4.72 22.96
CA SER A 246 -2.61 4.37 21.82
C SER A 246 -2.67 2.85 21.62
N LEU A 247 -3.76 2.43 20.99
CA LEU A 247 -3.89 1.13 20.36
C LEU A 247 -3.26 1.21 18.97
N GLU A 248 -2.25 0.38 18.72
CA GLU A 248 -1.52 0.37 17.45
C GLU A 248 -1.76 -0.94 16.70
N ARG A 249 -1.93 -0.86 15.38
CA ARG A 249 -1.91 -2.02 14.48
C ARG A 249 -0.47 -2.43 14.21
N ILE A 250 -0.16 -3.72 14.31
CA ILE A 250 1.20 -4.27 14.08
C ILE A 250 1.49 -4.39 12.58
N HIS A 251 0.56 -4.95 11.83
CA HIS A 251 0.65 -5.12 10.38
C HIS A 251 -0.48 -4.30 9.72
N PRO A 252 -0.18 -3.11 9.16
CA PRO A 252 -1.19 -2.18 8.64
C PRO A 252 -2.20 -2.77 7.65
N ALA A 253 -1.75 -3.71 6.80
CA ALA A 253 -2.57 -4.36 5.79
C ALA A 253 -3.26 -5.65 6.26
N ALA A 254 -2.91 -6.17 7.45
CA ALA A 254 -3.46 -7.41 7.96
C ALA A 254 -4.88 -7.20 8.53
N PRO A 255 -5.71 -8.25 8.58
CA PRO A 255 -7.08 -8.15 9.09
C PRO A 255 -7.14 -7.73 10.57
N ASP A 256 -8.37 -7.42 11.01
CA ASP A 256 -8.70 -7.22 12.42
C ASP A 256 -8.64 -8.56 13.16
N ALA A 257 -7.46 -8.85 13.69
CA ALA A 257 -7.22 -9.95 14.62
C ALA A 257 -6.65 -9.40 15.92
N ALA A 258 -7.02 -9.96 17.07
CA ALA A 258 -6.51 -9.48 18.36
C ALA A 258 -4.97 -9.52 18.43
N SER A 259 -4.34 -10.49 17.77
CA SER A 259 -2.88 -10.61 17.65
C SER A 259 -2.22 -9.55 16.78
N ASN A 260 -3.00 -8.76 16.03
CA ASN A 260 -2.52 -7.69 15.17
C ASN A 260 -2.56 -6.31 15.85
N PHE A 261 -2.80 -6.28 17.18
CA PHE A 261 -2.87 -5.04 17.94
C PHE A 261 -1.92 -5.05 19.13
N ALA A 262 -1.37 -3.88 19.45
CA ALA A 262 -0.45 -3.67 20.56
C ALA A 262 -0.76 -2.38 21.32
N CYS A 263 -0.33 -2.31 22.58
CA CYS A 263 -0.41 -1.13 23.44
C CYS A 263 1.02 -0.79 23.93
N PRO A 264 1.86 -0.09 23.15
CA PRO A 264 3.25 0.13 23.54
C PRO A 264 3.43 1.17 24.66
N GLY A 265 2.36 1.83 25.10
CA GLY A 265 2.40 2.89 26.12
C GLY A 265 3.00 4.20 25.62
N THR A 266 3.22 4.32 24.31
CA THR A 266 3.65 5.54 23.62
C THR A 266 2.62 5.94 22.58
N ARG A 267 2.80 7.13 22.00
CA ARG A 267 1.94 7.70 20.96
C ARG A 267 2.85 8.16 19.82
N THR A 268 2.46 7.93 18.57
CA THR A 268 3.29 8.21 17.39
C THR A 268 2.53 8.97 16.30
N PRO A 269 1.78 10.03 16.66
CA PRO A 269 0.85 10.67 15.74
C PRO A 269 1.55 11.23 14.50
N GLY A 270 1.10 10.80 13.33
CA GLY A 270 1.52 11.31 12.03
C GLY A 270 2.79 10.64 11.49
N VAL A 271 3.30 9.60 12.15
CA VAL A 271 4.45 8.80 11.71
C VAL A 271 4.14 7.32 11.88
N CYS A 272 5.08 6.47 11.49
CA CYS A 272 4.93 5.05 11.76
C CYS A 272 4.75 4.77 13.24
N ASN A 273 3.75 3.95 13.53
CA ASN A 273 3.56 3.49 14.89
C ASN A 273 4.71 2.57 15.34
N ARG A 274 4.89 2.45 16.65
CA ARG A 274 6.06 1.77 17.23
C ARG A 274 5.96 0.26 17.14
N SER A 275 4.74 -0.24 16.99
CA SER A 275 4.42 -1.66 16.92
C SER A 275 4.57 -2.23 15.51
N THR A 276 4.54 -1.36 14.48
CA THR A 276 4.76 -1.71 13.08
C THR A 276 6.25 -1.87 12.80
N ALA A 277 6.63 -2.98 12.18
CA ALA A 277 8.00 -3.20 11.74
C ALA A 277 8.42 -2.11 10.73
N ALA A 278 9.65 -1.61 10.82
CA ALA A 278 10.08 -0.45 10.02
C ALA A 278 9.98 -0.70 8.50
N GLU A 279 10.13 -1.95 8.06
CA GLU A 279 9.99 -2.42 6.68
C GLU A 279 8.54 -2.49 6.19
N GLU A 280 7.59 -2.67 7.11
CA GLU A 280 6.15 -2.64 6.84
C GLU A 280 5.56 -1.24 7.00
N CYS A 281 6.36 -0.34 7.57
CA CYS A 281 6.02 1.05 7.61
C CYS A 281 5.69 1.54 6.21
N PRO A 282 4.56 2.22 6.01
CA PRO A 282 4.24 2.84 4.74
C PRO A 282 5.40 3.77 4.37
N ARG A 283 6.03 3.50 3.23
CA ARG A 283 7.09 4.33 2.65
C ARG A 283 6.65 4.72 1.26
N ARG A 284 7.10 5.89 0.79
CA ARG A 284 6.96 6.22 -0.62
C ARG A 284 7.61 5.11 -1.43
N PRO A 285 6.87 4.40 -2.31
CA PRO A 285 7.42 3.22 -2.99
C PRO A 285 8.44 3.56 -4.08
N TRP A 286 8.73 4.84 -4.33
CA TRP A 286 9.64 5.35 -5.37
C TRP A 286 10.29 6.69 -4.97
#